data_AF-A0AA41UE58-F1
#
_entry.id   AF-A0AA41UE58-F1
#
_cell.length_a   1.000
_cell.length_b   1.000
_cell.length_c   1.000
_cell.angle_alpha   90.00
_cell.angle_beta   90.00
_cell.angle_gamma   90.00
#
_symmetry.space_group_name_H-M   'P 1'
#
loop_
_entity.id
_entity.type
_entity.pdbx_description
1 polymer ?
#
loop_
_entity_poly.entity_id
_entity_poly.type
_entity_poly.pdbx_seq_one_letter_code
_entity_poly.pdbx_strand_id
1 'polypeptide(L)' 'MASNLVTATDLRHTLTRVLDSAQEEPVGITSRGAVRAVLVSPGFYERALEALDERLERDDDGCP' A
#
# COMPACT_ATOMS: atom_id res chain seq x y z
N MET A 1 5.88 -12.38 -4.69
CA MET A 1 5.45 -11.52 -3.58
C MET A 1 4.09 -12.02 -3.13
N ALA A 2 4.01 -12.64 -1.96
CA ALA A 2 2.73 -13.07 -1.42
C ALA A 2 2.04 -11.81 -0.88
N SER A 3 1.03 -11.31 -1.60
CA SER A 3 0.21 -10.22 -1.08
C SER A 3 -0.55 -10.76 0.13
N ASN A 4 -0.28 -10.19 1.31
CA ASN A 4 -1.07 -10.49 2.50
C ASN A 4 -2.48 -9.93 2.28
N LEU A 5 -3.50 -10.78 2.12
CA LEU A 5 -4.85 -10.37 1.78
C LEU A 5 -5.82 -10.63 2.94
N VAL A 6 -6.63 -9.63 3.27
CA VAL A 6 -7.68 -9.72 4.29
C VAL A 6 -9.02 -9.27 3.70
N THR A 7 -10.14 -9.86 4.10
CA THR A 7 -11.46 -9.34 3.70
C THR A 7 -11.81 -8.10 4.53
N ALA A 8 -12.64 -7.20 3.97
CA ALA A 8 -13.13 -6.04 4.72
C ALA A 8 -13.90 -6.42 5.99
N THR A 9 -14.51 -7.60 6.03
CA THR A 9 -15.18 -8.13 7.23
C THR A 9 -14.14 -8.55 8.27
N ASP A 10 -13.16 -9.37 7.90
CA ASP A 10 -12.12 -9.86 8.82
C ASP A 10 -11.28 -8.71 9.39
N LEU A 11 -10.98 -7.70 8.57
CA LEU A 11 -10.26 -6.50 8.99
C LEU A 11 -10.94 -5.83 10.18
N ARG A 12 -12.28 -5.70 10.17
CA ARG A 12 -13.01 -5.06 11.27
C ARG A 12 -12.87 -5.82 12.59
N HIS A 13 -12.69 -7.13 12.52
CA HIS A 13 -12.51 -7.98 13.70
C HIS A 13 -11.04 -8.10 14.14
N THR A 14 -10.08 -7.79 13.26
CA THR A 14 -8.65 -8.07 13.48
C THR A 14 -7.77 -6.83 13.30
N LEU A 15 -8.36 -5.63 13.34
CA LEU A 15 -7.73 -4.37 12.96
C LEU A 15 -6.34 -4.17 13.59
N THR A 16 -6.20 -4.39 14.89
CA THR A 16 -4.91 -4.24 15.60
C THR A 16 -3.84 -5.15 15.01
N ARG A 17 -4.13 -6.44 14.82
CA ARG A 17 -3.18 -7.39 14.23
C ARG A 17 -2.82 -7.01 12.80
N VAL A 18 -3.80 -6.53 12.01
CA VAL A 18 -3.55 -6.09 10.64
C VAL A 18 -2.67 -4.83 10.60
N LEU A 19 -2.84 -3.90 11.55
CA LEU A 19 -1.97 -2.73 11.69
C LEU A 19 -0.53 -3.14 12.02
N ASP A 20 -0.34 -4.14 12.89
CA ASP A 20 1.00 -4.66 13.22
C ASP A 20 1.64 -5.31 11.99
N SER A 21 0.90 -6.17 11.26
CA SER A 21 1.40 -6.80 10.04
C SER A 21 1.75 -5.79 8.95
N ALA A 22 0.99 -4.69 8.83
CA ALA A 22 1.25 -3.64 7.85
C ALA A 22 2.56 -2.85 8.09
N GLN A 23 3.16 -2.99 9.28
CA GLN A 23 4.50 -2.43 9.55
C GLN A 23 5.60 -3.23 8.83
N GLU A 24 5.41 -4.53 8.68
CA GLU A 24 6.38 -5.43 8.06
C GLU A 24 6.12 -5.57 6.56
N GLU A 25 4.86 -5.79 6.17
CA GLU A 25 4.48 -6.04 4.77
C GLU A 25 3.14 -5.39 4.39
N PRO A 26 3.01 -4.85 3.16
CA PRO A 26 1.73 -4.35 2.65
C PRO A 26 0.59 -5.36 2.74
N VAL A 27 -0.56 -4.94 3.27
CA VAL A 27 -1.77 -5.77 3.40
C VAL A 27 -2.86 -5.28 2.45
N GLY A 28 -3.25 -6.12 1.50
CA GLY A 28 -4.38 -5.85 0.59
C GLY A 28 -5.72 -6.17 1.26
N ILE A 29 -6.65 -5.24 1.18
CA ILE A 29 -8.00 -5.38 1.71
C ILE A 29 -8.94 -5.69 0.55
N THR A 30 -9.63 -6.83 0.63
CA THR A 30 -10.54 -7.32 -0.40
C THR A 30 -12.00 -7.07 -0.04
N SER A 31 -12.81 -6.84 -1.07
CA SER A 31 -14.27 -6.79 -0.97
C SER A 31 -14.86 -7.35 -2.25
N ARG A 32 -15.84 -8.27 -2.11
CA ARG A 32 -16.48 -8.97 -3.23
C ARG A 32 -15.48 -9.64 -4.19
N GLY A 33 -14.38 -10.18 -3.66
CA GLY A 33 -13.35 -10.88 -4.45
C GLY A 33 -12.32 -10.00 -5.16
N ALA A 34 -12.38 -8.68 -5.00
CA ALA A 34 -11.40 -7.75 -5.56
C ALA A 34 -10.67 -6.97 -4.47
N VAL A 35 -9.38 -6.68 -4.68
CA VAL A 35 -8.63 -5.75 -3.83
C VAL A 35 -9.21 -4.34 -4.01
N ARG A 36 -9.59 -3.71 -2.90
CA ARG A 36 -10.17 -2.35 -2.88
C ARG A 36 -9.26 -1.32 -2.25
N ALA A 37 -8.40 -1.75 -1.35
CA ALA A 37 -7.45 -0.90 -0.66
C ALA A 37 -6.20 -1.70 -0.30
N VAL A 38 -5.09 -1.01 -0.04
CA VAL A 38 -3.88 -1.60 0.51
C VAL A 38 -3.47 -0.75 1.71
N LEU A 39 -3.19 -1.41 2.82
CA LEU A 39 -2.62 -0.78 4.01
C LEU A 39 -1.11 -1.00 4.00
N VAL A 40 -0.37 0.07 4.24
CA VAL A 40 1.10 0.09 4.27
C VAL A 40 1.56 0.91 5.47
N SER A 41 2.80 0.69 5.90
CA SER A 41 3.43 1.56 6.89
C SER A 41 3.62 2.99 6.33
N PRO A 42 3.57 4.02 7.18
CA PRO A 42 3.77 5.41 6.74
C PRO A 42 5.09 5.61 6.00
N GLY A 43 6.20 5.06 6.51
CA GLY A 43 7.50 5.19 5.84
C GLY A 43 7.64 4.39 4.54
N PHE A 44 6.79 3.37 4.31
CA PHE A 44 6.69 2.75 2.99
C PHE A 44 5.92 3.67 2.03
N TYR A 45 4.83 4.28 2.49
CA TYR A 45 4.05 5.22 1.69
C TYR A 45 4.86 6.44 1.27
N GLU A 46 5.59 7.07 2.19
CA GLU A 46 6.43 8.24 1.92
C GLU A 46 7.51 7.94 0.86
N ARG A 47 8.23 6.82 1.00
CA ARG A 47 9.24 6.41 0.00
C ARG A 47 8.63 6.05 -1.35
N ALA A 48 7.43 5.47 -1.36
CA ALA A 48 6.72 5.18 -2.59
C ALA A 48 6.31 6.46 -3.32
N LEU A 49 5.90 7.50 -2.59
CA LEU A 49 5.62 8.83 -3.15
C LEU A 49 6.89 9.49 -3.68
N GLU A 50 7.97 9.52 -2.89
CA GLU A 50 9.26 10.10 -3.29
C GLU A 50 9.78 9.45 -4.59
N ALA A 51 9.74 8.13 -4.69
CA ALA A 51 10.15 7.42 -5.90
C ALA A 51 9.25 7.69 -7.12
N LEU A 52 7.97 8.05 -6.90
CA LEU A 52 7.07 8.47 -7.97
C LEU A 52 7.39 9.88 -8.45
N ASP A 53 7.67 10.80 -7.52
CA ASP A 53 8.04 12.19 -7.82
C ASP A 53 9.37 12.27 -8.56
N GLU A 54 10.42 11.55 -8.09
CA GLU A 54 11.71 11.47 -8.79
C GLU A 54 11.57 11.01 -10.25
N ARG A 55 10.60 10.13 -10.52
CA ARG A 55 10.36 9.63 -11.88
C ARG A 55 9.64 10.68 -12.73
N LEU A 56 8.71 11.43 -12.16
CA LEU A 56 8.03 12.52 -12.86
C LEU A 56 8.98 13.68 -13.18
N GLU A 57 9.91 14.01 -12.27
CA GLU A 57 10.93 15.05 -12.51
C GLU A 57 11.88 14.67 -13.65
N ARG A 58 12.32 13.40 -13.72
CA ARG A 58 13.16 12.91 -14.82
C ARG A 58 12.45 12.91 -16.17
N ASP A 59 11.13 12.81 -16.17
CA ASP A 59 10.31 12.85 -17.38
C ASP A 59 9.98 14.31 -17.80
N ASP A 60 10.13 15.30 -16.90
CA ASP A 60 9.94 16.75 -17.16
C ASP A 60 11.23 17.48 -17.57
N ASP A 61 12.41 16.85 -17.41
CA ASP A 61 13.72 17.32 -17.94
C ASP A 61 13.83 17.31 -19.50
N GLY A 62 12.70 17.16 -20.20
CA GLY A 62 12.62 16.97 -21.63
C GLY A 62 11.62 17.90 -22.33
N CYS A 63 11.78 19.23 -22.20
CA CYS A 63 11.28 20.16 -23.23
C CYS A 63 12.36 21.23 -23.53
N PRO A 64 12.68 21.44 -24.82
CA PRO A 64 13.96 21.97 -25.32
C PRO A 64 14.26 23.45 -25.01
#